data_AF-A0A2G4EUX5-F1
#
_entry.id   AF-A0A2G4EUX5-F1
#
_cell.length_a   1.000
_cell.length_b   1.000
_cell.length_c   1.000
_cell.angle_alpha   90.00
_cell.angle_beta   90.00
_cell.angle_gamma   90.00
#
_symmetry.space_group_name_H-M   'P 1'
#
loop_
_entity.id
_entity.type
_entity.pdbx_description
1 polymer ?
#
loop_
_entity_poly.entity_id
_entity_poly.type
_entity_poly.pdbx_seq_one_letter_code
_entity_poly.pdbx_strand_id
1 'polypeptide(L)'
;MSKIFNQIRSAKAQLSQLYKPSVAFARSVLIATAAVTLSLMGARQLGILESVELNAYDQMVRLRPDESPDSRLLIVGITESDIQRLKQWPISDRKIAEILQKLEKLQPRVIGLDVLRDVPLGEGREELTKVLSRSDRTIGVCLVTDGSADSPGSPPPPGIPKDRIGFADFGVDQGGVVRRALLFMKPPTIEGNLVAEKHLCNDNSQVLFSFNLQLALRYLKPEKIYPKLASDKSLWLGKTQFKQLSANDGGYKNVDVRGYQILINYRARKKVANQVKLMDILEGKIDPNLVKDKIVMIGYTSETVKDFFYTPYSAGKNENQFMPGIVTHAQVVSQILSGVLDNRPLFWFWPKWVEILWISGWSIVGGTLAWRMTHPTRLTLTFLAMLGVCFIICFGIFLLGGWVPVAAPALALIATGGSIVSADRFNKSGYGKVISAQIKQVFKVEIDQAKKDEEVAEITQSQFFKDLQKKKDQFKASKKEISAKEPLPATEIIVGSTELQNTESQPDDYLNQLQQKAQQQKRRPPLTEAEKDSQNAVNVEGLKNDSGSETESEKNSENALIVDKKNNDSAMETEADGELTYLQAKARDMRSRKSAKNRIKEQKNQDLEDKERKD
;
A
#
# COMPACT_ATOMS: atom_id res chain seq x y z
N MET A 1 3.95 66.20 -16.92
CA MET A 1 4.53 64.92 -16.47
C MET A 1 4.09 64.46 -15.06
N SER A 2 3.87 65.33 -14.06
CA SER A 2 3.56 64.86 -12.70
C SER A 2 2.17 64.19 -12.52
N LYS A 3 1.14 64.62 -13.26
CA LYS A 3 -0.20 63.97 -13.23
C LYS A 3 -0.19 62.51 -13.71
N ILE A 4 0.57 62.22 -14.77
CA ILE A 4 0.72 60.86 -15.32
C ILE A 4 1.53 59.98 -14.35
N PHE A 5 2.58 60.54 -13.74
CA PHE A 5 3.40 59.82 -12.75
C PHE A 5 2.60 59.46 -11.48
N ASN A 6 1.71 60.36 -11.03
CA ASN A 6 0.82 60.10 -9.89
C ASN A 6 -0.28 59.07 -10.21
N GLN A 7 -0.83 59.06 -11.43
CA GLN A 7 -1.78 58.02 -11.86
C GLN A 7 -1.12 56.63 -12.00
N ILE A 8 0.12 56.56 -12.49
CA ILE A 8 0.87 55.30 -12.54
C ILE A 8 1.20 54.81 -11.12
N ARG A 9 1.54 55.72 -10.20
CA ARG A 9 1.83 55.37 -8.79
C ARG A 9 0.58 54.94 -8.03
N SER A 10 -0.59 55.57 -8.27
CA SER A 10 -1.86 55.14 -7.67
C SER A 10 -2.36 53.82 -8.26
N ALA A 11 -2.18 53.59 -9.56
CA ALA A 11 -2.48 52.32 -10.20
C ALA A 11 -1.57 51.20 -9.67
N LYS A 12 -0.25 51.44 -9.51
CA LYS A 12 0.67 50.50 -8.85
C LYS A 12 0.29 50.24 -7.39
N ALA A 13 -0.15 51.26 -6.65
CA ALA A 13 -0.57 51.12 -5.27
C ALA A 13 -1.87 50.29 -5.15
N GLN A 14 -2.86 50.54 -6.02
CA GLN A 14 -4.10 49.76 -6.10
C GLN A 14 -3.85 48.32 -6.56
N LEU A 15 -2.99 48.11 -7.57
CA LEU A 15 -2.53 46.77 -7.98
C LEU A 15 -1.82 46.07 -6.81
N SER A 16 -0.95 46.75 -6.08
CA SER A 16 -0.24 46.17 -4.92
C SER A 16 -1.17 45.85 -3.73
N GLN A 17 -2.25 46.61 -3.55
CA GLN A 17 -3.28 46.35 -2.52
C GLN A 17 -4.16 45.14 -2.86
N LEU A 18 -4.44 44.88 -4.14
CA LEU A 18 -5.10 43.66 -4.60
C LEU A 18 -4.16 42.44 -4.63
N TYR A 19 -2.86 42.66 -4.88
CA TYR A 19 -1.83 41.61 -4.99
C TYR A 19 -1.38 41.03 -3.63
N LYS A 20 -1.40 41.83 -2.55
CA LYS A 20 -1.03 41.36 -1.20
C LYS A 20 -1.94 40.25 -0.64
N PRO A 21 -3.28 40.36 -0.68
CA PRO A 21 -4.16 39.29 -0.20
C PRO A 21 -4.11 38.04 -1.08
N SER A 22 -3.91 38.19 -2.40
CA SER A 22 -3.79 37.04 -3.32
C SER A 22 -2.49 36.26 -3.14
N VAL A 23 -1.36 36.93 -2.87
CA VAL A 23 -0.08 36.26 -2.60
C VAL A 23 -0.05 35.58 -1.23
N ALA A 24 -0.59 36.23 -0.20
CA ALA A 24 -0.71 35.62 1.13
C ALA A 24 -1.58 34.35 1.07
N PHE A 25 -2.67 34.40 0.29
CA PHE A 25 -3.54 33.26 0.07
C PHE A 25 -2.89 32.12 -0.72
N ALA A 26 -2.23 32.43 -1.84
CA ALA A 26 -1.50 31.44 -2.63
C ALA A 26 -0.48 30.69 -1.76
N ARG A 27 0.20 31.39 -0.84
CA ARG A 27 1.09 30.76 0.15
C ARG A 27 0.33 29.81 1.08
N SER A 28 -0.82 30.21 1.62
CA SER A 28 -1.64 29.34 2.48
C SER A 28 -2.11 28.07 1.77
N VAL A 29 -2.55 28.16 0.51
CA VAL A 29 -2.93 26.98 -0.29
C VAL A 29 -1.73 26.10 -0.56
N LEU A 30 -0.59 26.66 -0.93
CA LEU A 30 0.62 25.87 -1.19
C LEU A 30 1.11 25.13 0.05
N ILE A 31 1.11 25.79 1.22
CA ILE A 31 1.49 25.17 2.49
C ILE A 31 0.50 24.06 2.85
N ALA A 32 -0.81 24.33 2.78
CA ALA A 32 -1.84 23.33 3.05
C ALA A 32 -1.74 22.15 2.07
N THR A 33 -1.46 22.42 0.80
CA THR A 33 -1.28 21.40 -0.24
C THR A 33 -0.09 20.50 0.05
N ALA A 34 1.06 21.10 0.36
CA ALA A 34 2.27 20.36 0.69
C ALA A 34 2.07 19.51 1.96
N ALA A 35 1.45 20.09 3.00
CA ALA A 35 1.16 19.40 4.25
C ALA A 35 0.19 18.22 4.03
N VAL A 36 -0.95 18.45 3.38
CA VAL A 36 -1.96 17.40 3.12
C VAL A 36 -1.40 16.32 2.20
N THR A 37 -0.68 16.68 1.14
CA THR A 37 -0.06 15.71 0.24
C THR A 37 0.95 14.86 1.01
N LEU A 38 1.83 15.47 1.81
CA LEU A 38 2.81 14.74 2.63
C LEU A 38 2.13 13.81 3.64
N SER A 39 1.10 14.28 4.33
CA SER A 39 0.32 13.47 5.27
C SER A 39 -0.37 12.28 4.59
N LEU A 40 -0.98 12.48 3.43
CA LEU A 40 -1.65 11.40 2.69
C LEU A 40 -0.64 10.39 2.11
N MET A 41 0.51 10.87 1.62
CA MET A 41 1.60 9.99 1.19
C MET A 41 2.16 9.18 2.37
N GLY A 42 2.29 9.79 3.54
CA GLY A 42 2.64 9.10 4.79
C GLY A 42 1.60 8.04 5.16
N ALA A 43 0.31 8.39 5.18
CA ALA A 43 -0.77 7.45 5.48
C ALA A 43 -0.82 6.27 4.49
N ARG A 44 -0.58 6.54 3.20
CA ARG A 44 -0.47 5.53 2.15
C ARG A 44 0.75 4.63 2.37
N GLN A 45 1.90 5.19 2.74
CA GLN A 45 3.10 4.42 3.05
C GLN A 45 2.94 3.54 4.30
N LEU A 46 2.05 3.92 5.23
CA LEU A 46 1.67 3.14 6.40
C LEU A 46 0.52 2.14 6.13
N GLY A 47 -0.01 2.06 4.90
CA GLY A 47 -1.10 1.15 4.53
C GLY A 47 -2.50 1.59 5.00
N ILE A 48 -2.64 2.76 5.64
CA ILE A 48 -3.91 3.24 6.20
C ILE A 48 -4.99 3.39 5.12
N LEU A 49 -4.59 3.77 3.90
CA LEU A 49 -5.51 4.00 2.78
C LEU A 49 -5.79 2.74 1.94
N GLU A 50 -5.08 1.64 2.16
CA GLU A 50 -5.14 0.44 1.30
C GLU A 50 -6.57 -0.12 1.21
N SER A 51 -7.22 -0.35 2.35
CA SER A 51 -8.59 -0.89 2.39
C SER A 51 -9.60 -0.01 1.64
N VAL A 52 -9.45 1.32 1.70
CA VAL A 52 -10.37 2.24 1.03
C VAL A 52 -10.12 2.25 -0.48
N GLU A 53 -8.86 2.20 -0.91
CA GLU A 53 -8.50 2.10 -2.33
C GLU A 53 -8.92 0.77 -2.94
N LEU A 54 -8.80 -0.34 -2.21
CA LEU A 54 -9.27 -1.66 -2.65
C LEU A 54 -10.79 -1.72 -2.75
N ASN A 55 -11.52 -1.09 -1.82
CA ASN A 55 -12.97 -0.98 -1.92
C ASN A 55 -13.38 -0.12 -3.13
N ALA A 56 -12.66 0.97 -3.40
CA ALA A 56 -12.89 1.79 -4.59
C ALA A 56 -12.63 0.99 -5.88
N TYR A 57 -11.53 0.21 -5.93
CA TYR A 57 -11.24 -0.73 -7.01
C TYR A 57 -12.41 -1.69 -7.23
N ASP A 58 -12.91 -2.33 -6.17
CA ASP A 58 -13.99 -3.28 -6.29
C ASP A 58 -15.30 -2.64 -6.79
N GLN A 59 -15.60 -1.41 -6.35
CA GLN A 59 -16.74 -0.67 -6.88
C GLN A 59 -16.59 -0.41 -8.38
N MET A 60 -15.40 -0.02 -8.84
CA MET A 60 -15.14 0.18 -10.27
C MET A 60 -15.26 -1.13 -11.08
N VAL A 61 -14.81 -2.28 -10.52
CA VAL A 61 -15.04 -3.60 -11.13
C VAL A 61 -16.54 -3.91 -11.23
N ARG A 62 -17.33 -3.58 -10.19
CA ARG A 62 -18.78 -3.81 -10.18
C ARG A 62 -19.56 -2.91 -11.13
N LEU A 63 -19.10 -1.68 -11.34
CA LEU A 63 -19.72 -0.68 -12.23
C LEU A 63 -19.38 -0.91 -13.70
N ARG A 64 -18.29 -1.62 -13.98
CA ARG A 64 -17.94 -1.99 -15.35
C ARG A 64 -19.04 -2.90 -15.96
N PRO A 65 -19.49 -2.64 -17.20
CA PRO A 65 -20.39 -3.54 -17.91
C PRO A 65 -19.78 -4.93 -18.11
N ASP A 66 -20.60 -5.98 -18.03
CA ASP A 66 -20.18 -7.34 -18.35
C ASP A 66 -19.87 -7.45 -19.86
N GLU A 67 -18.72 -8.03 -20.20
CA GLU A 67 -18.38 -8.39 -21.58
C GLU A 67 -19.11 -9.68 -22.00
N SER A 68 -19.27 -9.88 -23.31
CA SER A 68 -19.88 -11.10 -23.87
C SER A 68 -19.08 -12.34 -23.46
N PRO A 69 -19.72 -13.52 -23.24
CA PRO A 69 -19.00 -14.74 -22.88
C PRO A 69 -17.90 -15.11 -23.89
N ASP A 70 -16.77 -15.59 -23.40
CA ASP A 70 -15.65 -16.02 -24.24
C ASP A 70 -15.99 -17.32 -24.96
N SER A 71 -16.17 -17.24 -26.29
CA SER A 71 -16.54 -18.38 -27.12
C SER A 71 -15.43 -19.41 -27.30
N ARG A 72 -14.21 -19.15 -26.81
CA ARG A 72 -13.09 -20.11 -26.82
C ARG A 72 -13.14 -21.08 -25.64
N LEU A 73 -13.97 -20.78 -24.63
CA LEU A 73 -14.04 -21.50 -23.37
C LEU A 73 -15.39 -22.21 -23.20
N LEU A 74 -15.37 -23.40 -22.61
CA LEU A 74 -16.54 -24.12 -22.12
C LEU A 74 -16.27 -24.56 -20.68
N ILE A 75 -17.19 -24.27 -19.77
CA ILE A 75 -17.17 -24.78 -18.40
C ILE A 75 -18.10 -25.98 -18.30
N VAL A 76 -17.57 -27.13 -17.89
CA VAL A 76 -18.35 -28.30 -17.48
C VAL A 76 -18.42 -28.26 -15.96
N GLY A 77 -19.51 -27.67 -15.45
CA GLY A 77 -19.72 -27.51 -14.03
C GLY A 77 -20.27 -28.79 -13.41
N ILE A 78 -19.61 -29.27 -12.36
CA ILE A 78 -20.16 -30.31 -11.50
C ILE A 78 -21.08 -29.61 -10.49
N THR A 79 -22.38 -29.72 -10.70
CA THR A 79 -23.42 -29.00 -9.96
C THR A 79 -24.01 -29.83 -8.83
N GLU A 80 -24.74 -29.19 -7.91
CA GLU A 80 -25.46 -29.89 -6.84
C GLU A 80 -26.48 -30.88 -7.43
N SER A 81 -27.15 -30.49 -8.53
CA SER A 81 -28.06 -31.39 -9.23
C SER A 81 -27.37 -32.63 -9.83
N ASP A 82 -26.10 -32.52 -10.22
CA ASP A 82 -25.34 -33.68 -10.70
C ASP A 82 -25.02 -34.64 -9.54
N ILE A 83 -24.60 -34.10 -8.40
CA ILE A 83 -24.33 -34.87 -7.17
C ILE A 83 -25.57 -35.61 -6.70
N GLN A 84 -26.72 -34.93 -6.63
CA GLN A 84 -27.99 -35.52 -6.20
C GLN A 84 -28.48 -36.60 -7.17
N ARG A 85 -28.31 -36.39 -8.48
CA ARG A 85 -28.73 -37.37 -9.49
C ARG A 85 -27.84 -38.60 -9.52
N LEU A 86 -26.53 -38.42 -9.34
CA LEU A 86 -25.58 -39.53 -9.22
C LEU A 86 -25.66 -40.21 -7.84
N LYS A 87 -26.27 -39.55 -6.84
CA LYS A 87 -26.29 -39.98 -5.43
C LYS A 87 -24.89 -40.28 -4.91
N GLN A 88 -23.91 -39.48 -5.32
CA GLN A 88 -22.51 -39.76 -5.09
C GLN A 88 -21.70 -38.46 -4.91
N TRP A 89 -21.00 -38.39 -3.78
CA TRP A 89 -20.02 -37.36 -3.46
C TRP A 89 -18.86 -37.99 -2.67
N PRO A 90 -17.59 -37.77 -3.03
CA PRO A 90 -17.09 -37.14 -4.26
C PRO A 90 -17.40 -37.95 -5.53
N ILE A 91 -17.31 -37.31 -6.70
CA ILE A 91 -17.46 -37.99 -8.02
C ILE A 91 -16.34 -39.02 -8.19
N SER A 92 -16.68 -40.26 -8.57
CA SER A 92 -15.68 -41.33 -8.72
C SER A 92 -14.72 -41.11 -9.88
N ASP A 93 -13.55 -41.75 -9.79
CA ASP A 93 -12.55 -41.79 -10.85
C ASP A 93 -13.11 -42.37 -12.16
N ARG A 94 -13.95 -43.42 -12.07
CA ARG A 94 -14.66 -44.00 -13.23
C ARG A 94 -15.49 -42.95 -13.96
N LYS A 95 -16.21 -42.09 -13.24
CA LYS A 95 -17.06 -41.05 -13.85
C LYS A 95 -16.24 -39.95 -14.50
N ILE A 96 -15.12 -39.54 -13.87
CA ILE A 96 -14.18 -38.61 -14.51
C ILE A 96 -13.57 -39.23 -15.77
N ALA A 97 -13.15 -40.49 -15.72
CA ALA A 97 -12.63 -41.21 -16.88
C ALA A 97 -13.65 -41.24 -18.03
N GLU A 98 -14.91 -41.57 -17.73
CA GLU A 98 -16.01 -41.60 -18.71
C GLU A 98 -16.23 -40.23 -19.39
N ILE A 99 -16.20 -39.14 -18.62
CA ILE A 99 -16.38 -37.78 -19.14
C ILE A 99 -15.20 -37.37 -20.01
N LEU A 100 -13.97 -37.62 -19.55
CA LEU A 100 -12.77 -37.33 -20.32
C LEU A 100 -12.79 -38.09 -21.66
N GLN A 101 -13.12 -39.38 -21.65
CA GLN A 101 -13.25 -40.18 -22.88
C GLN A 101 -14.32 -39.62 -23.83
N LYS A 102 -15.47 -39.18 -23.31
CA LYS A 102 -16.54 -38.56 -24.12
C LYS A 102 -16.10 -37.23 -24.72
N LEU A 103 -15.46 -36.36 -23.93
CA LEU A 103 -14.97 -35.07 -24.38
C LEU A 103 -13.84 -35.22 -25.42
N GLU A 104 -12.90 -36.13 -25.23
CA GLU A 104 -11.82 -36.40 -26.19
C GLU A 104 -12.33 -36.77 -27.58
N LYS A 105 -13.44 -37.50 -27.68
CA LYS A 105 -14.09 -37.83 -28.97
C LYS A 105 -14.61 -36.58 -29.71
N LEU A 106 -14.94 -35.52 -28.97
CA LEU A 106 -15.40 -34.24 -29.52
C LEU A 106 -14.24 -33.30 -29.91
N GLN A 107 -12.98 -33.74 -29.76
CA GLN A 107 -11.77 -33.05 -30.20
C GLN A 107 -11.63 -31.61 -29.66
N PRO A 108 -11.65 -31.41 -28.32
CA PRO A 108 -11.28 -30.12 -27.73
C PRO A 108 -9.82 -29.79 -28.03
N ARG A 109 -9.49 -28.50 -28.01
CA ARG A 109 -8.09 -28.08 -28.15
C ARG A 109 -7.29 -28.43 -26.89
N VAL A 110 -7.91 -28.30 -25.72
CA VAL A 110 -7.33 -28.64 -24.42
C VAL A 110 -8.44 -28.89 -23.41
N ILE A 111 -8.20 -29.81 -22.47
CA ILE A 111 -9.11 -30.10 -21.35
C ILE A 111 -8.38 -29.73 -20.06
N GLY A 112 -8.97 -28.87 -19.24
CA GLY A 112 -8.52 -28.58 -17.89
C GLY A 112 -9.38 -29.35 -16.88
N LEU A 113 -8.75 -30.20 -16.07
CA LEU A 113 -9.39 -30.92 -14.98
C LEU A 113 -9.03 -30.26 -13.65
N ASP A 114 -9.88 -29.32 -13.21
CA ASP A 114 -9.79 -28.62 -11.92
C ASP A 114 -10.52 -29.39 -10.84
N VAL A 115 -10.08 -30.63 -10.65
CA VAL A 115 -10.66 -31.58 -9.75
C VAL A 115 -9.52 -32.39 -9.17
N LEU A 116 -9.20 -32.17 -7.90
CA LEU A 116 -8.09 -32.84 -7.22
C LEU A 116 -8.29 -34.35 -7.19
N ARG A 117 -7.22 -35.08 -7.50
CA ARG A 117 -7.19 -36.53 -7.71
C ARG A 117 -5.88 -37.15 -7.21
N ASP A 118 -5.31 -36.55 -6.17
CA ASP A 118 -4.16 -37.06 -5.42
C ASP A 118 -4.40 -38.45 -4.83
N VAL A 119 -5.58 -38.69 -4.27
CA VAL A 119 -5.98 -40.00 -3.73
C VAL A 119 -7.09 -40.66 -4.56
N PRO A 120 -7.20 -42.01 -4.58
CA PRO A 120 -8.33 -42.75 -5.16
C PRO A 120 -9.68 -42.29 -4.62
N LEU A 121 -10.62 -41.96 -5.51
CA LEU A 121 -11.98 -41.56 -5.14
C LEU A 121 -12.99 -42.49 -5.79
N GLY A 122 -13.62 -43.32 -4.96
CA GLY A 122 -14.51 -44.38 -5.42
C GLY A 122 -13.79 -45.41 -6.31
N GLU A 123 -14.50 -45.94 -7.29
CA GLU A 123 -13.99 -46.95 -8.23
C GLU A 123 -13.38 -46.32 -9.50
N GLY A 124 -12.58 -47.10 -10.24
CA GLY A 124 -12.11 -46.73 -11.58
C GLY A 124 -10.77 -45.99 -11.63
N ARG A 125 -9.97 -46.02 -10.56
CA ARG A 125 -8.63 -45.38 -10.52
C ARG A 125 -7.73 -45.83 -11.67
N GLU A 126 -7.65 -47.12 -11.95
CA GLU A 126 -6.84 -47.62 -13.08
C GLU A 126 -7.34 -47.11 -14.44
N GLU A 127 -8.66 -47.03 -14.63
CA GLU A 127 -9.25 -46.52 -15.86
C GLU A 127 -8.92 -45.03 -16.04
N LEU A 128 -9.09 -44.23 -14.98
CA LEU A 128 -8.74 -42.82 -14.98
C LEU A 128 -7.26 -42.62 -15.30
N THR A 129 -6.35 -43.33 -14.62
CA THR A 129 -4.91 -43.26 -14.91
C THR A 129 -4.60 -43.63 -16.35
N LYS A 130 -5.24 -44.67 -16.92
CA LYS A 130 -5.06 -45.05 -18.33
C LYS A 130 -5.54 -43.94 -19.29
N VAL A 131 -6.67 -43.29 -19.00
CA VAL A 131 -7.20 -42.18 -19.81
C VAL A 131 -6.27 -40.96 -19.74
N LEU A 132 -5.83 -40.59 -18.54
CA LEU A 132 -4.95 -39.45 -18.30
C LEU A 132 -3.57 -39.63 -18.95
N SER A 133 -2.99 -40.83 -18.85
CA SER A 133 -1.72 -41.16 -19.49
C SER A 133 -1.78 -41.14 -21.02
N ARG A 134 -2.93 -41.47 -21.62
CA ARG A 134 -3.11 -41.53 -23.08
C ARG A 134 -3.52 -40.20 -23.70
N SER A 135 -4.29 -39.39 -22.98
CA SER A 135 -4.65 -38.04 -23.44
C SER A 135 -3.38 -37.20 -23.58
N ASP A 136 -3.27 -36.40 -24.64
CA ASP A 136 -2.25 -35.36 -24.85
C ASP A 136 -2.80 -33.93 -24.67
N ARG A 137 -4.10 -33.83 -24.36
CA ARG A 137 -4.88 -32.59 -24.23
C ARG A 137 -5.31 -32.28 -22.81
N THR A 138 -5.30 -33.26 -21.92
CA THR A 138 -5.70 -33.06 -20.52
C THR A 138 -4.56 -32.45 -19.71
N ILE A 139 -4.90 -31.39 -18.98
CA ILE A 139 -4.08 -30.72 -17.97
C ILE A 139 -4.77 -30.93 -16.62
N GLY A 140 -4.03 -31.45 -15.64
CA GLY A 140 -4.51 -31.64 -14.27
C GLY A 140 -4.01 -30.56 -13.33
N VAL A 141 -4.60 -30.53 -12.15
CA VAL A 141 -4.24 -29.59 -11.09
C VAL A 141 -3.49 -30.23 -9.94
N CYS A 142 -2.79 -29.39 -9.21
CA CYS A 142 -2.23 -29.66 -7.89
C CYS A 142 -2.38 -28.41 -7.02
N LEU A 143 -2.09 -28.51 -5.72
CA LEU A 143 -2.02 -27.36 -4.82
C LEU A 143 -0.60 -27.18 -4.31
N VAL A 144 -0.12 -25.94 -4.31
CA VAL A 144 1.22 -25.60 -3.83
C VAL A 144 1.23 -25.54 -2.30
N THR A 145 2.33 -25.99 -1.69
CA THR A 145 2.54 -25.83 -0.24
C THR A 145 2.60 -24.35 0.16
N ASP A 146 2.09 -24.02 1.36
CA ASP A 146 2.26 -22.68 1.92
C ASP A 146 3.62 -22.47 2.62
N GLY A 147 4.44 -23.54 2.71
CA GLY A 147 5.72 -23.59 3.41
C GLY A 147 5.63 -24.16 4.83
N SER A 148 4.43 -24.44 5.33
CA SER A 148 4.21 -25.09 6.62
C SER A 148 4.09 -26.61 6.46
N ALA A 149 4.44 -27.33 7.54
CA ALA A 149 4.25 -28.78 7.61
C ALA A 149 2.77 -29.20 7.59
N ASP A 150 1.86 -28.33 8.05
CA ASP A 150 0.42 -28.60 8.08
C ASP A 150 -0.25 -28.48 6.70
N SER A 151 0.37 -27.73 5.77
CA SER A 151 -0.09 -27.58 4.39
C SER A 151 1.04 -27.96 3.40
N PRO A 152 1.38 -29.24 3.27
CA PRO A 152 2.49 -29.70 2.43
C PRO A 152 2.22 -29.63 0.92
N GLY A 153 1.07 -29.08 0.51
CA GLY A 153 0.57 -29.12 -0.86
C GLY A 153 -0.16 -30.42 -1.18
N SER A 154 -0.74 -30.51 -2.38
CA SER A 154 -1.39 -31.72 -2.89
C SER A 154 -0.66 -32.19 -4.14
N PRO A 155 -0.36 -33.50 -4.28
CA PRO A 155 0.29 -34.01 -5.46
C PRO A 155 -0.66 -34.00 -6.69
N PRO A 156 -0.11 -33.99 -7.91
CA PRO A 156 -0.92 -34.07 -9.12
C PRO A 156 -1.62 -35.44 -9.26
N PRO A 157 -2.69 -35.53 -10.08
CA PRO A 157 -3.29 -36.80 -10.46
C PRO A 157 -2.25 -37.77 -11.09
N PRO A 158 -2.30 -39.06 -10.74
CA PRO A 158 -1.41 -40.05 -11.35
C PRO A 158 -1.68 -40.20 -12.85
N GLY A 159 -0.62 -40.41 -13.62
CA GLY A 159 -0.68 -40.64 -15.08
C GLY A 159 -0.53 -39.39 -15.94
N ILE A 160 -0.66 -38.18 -15.39
CA ILE A 160 -0.39 -36.95 -16.16
C ILE A 160 1.10 -36.59 -16.10
N PRO A 161 1.77 -36.40 -17.26
CA PRO A 161 3.14 -35.88 -17.31
C PRO A 161 3.30 -34.52 -16.63
N LYS A 162 4.47 -34.27 -16.03
CA LYS A 162 4.76 -33.04 -15.25
C LYS A 162 4.56 -31.74 -16.03
N ASP A 163 4.78 -31.73 -17.34
CA ASP A 163 4.59 -30.56 -18.20
C ASP A 163 3.11 -30.22 -18.46
N ARG A 164 2.19 -31.11 -18.06
CA ARG A 164 0.73 -30.95 -18.17
C ARG A 164 0.04 -30.87 -16.81
N ILE A 165 0.80 -30.45 -15.80
CA ILE A 165 0.26 -30.08 -14.49
C ILE A 165 0.38 -28.56 -14.35
N GLY A 166 -0.65 -27.95 -13.79
CA GLY A 166 -0.56 -26.57 -13.30
C GLY A 166 -1.16 -26.44 -11.90
N PHE A 167 -0.59 -25.57 -11.09
CA PHE A 167 -1.14 -25.33 -9.75
C PHE A 167 -2.43 -24.48 -9.81
N ALA A 168 -3.40 -24.77 -8.94
CA ALA A 168 -4.72 -24.12 -8.93
C ALA A 168 -4.83 -22.94 -7.93
N ASP A 169 -3.73 -22.56 -7.27
CA ASP A 169 -3.71 -21.52 -6.26
C ASP A 169 -3.95 -20.09 -6.82
N PHE A 170 -4.60 -19.25 -6.03
CA PHE A 170 -4.82 -17.82 -6.30
C PHE A 170 -4.09 -16.92 -5.31
N GLY A 171 -3.81 -15.68 -5.73
CA GLY A 171 -3.40 -14.62 -4.81
C GLY A 171 -4.61 -14.06 -4.07
N VAL A 172 -4.75 -14.42 -2.79
CA VAL A 172 -5.88 -14.00 -1.94
C VAL A 172 -5.48 -12.77 -1.12
N ASP A 173 -6.29 -11.70 -1.20
CA ASP A 173 -6.07 -10.50 -0.40
C ASP A 173 -6.60 -10.66 1.03
N GLN A 174 -6.20 -9.74 1.91
CA GLN A 174 -6.81 -9.65 3.24
C GLN A 174 -8.34 -9.53 3.11
N GLY A 175 -9.07 -10.30 3.93
CA GLY A 175 -10.52 -10.45 3.82
C GLY A 175 -10.98 -11.53 2.84
N GLY A 176 -10.08 -12.31 2.24
CA GLY A 176 -10.41 -13.49 1.45
C GLY A 176 -10.81 -13.20 -0.01
N VAL A 177 -10.65 -11.95 -0.47
CA VAL A 177 -11.06 -11.54 -1.80
C VAL A 177 -9.97 -11.84 -2.82
N VAL A 178 -10.31 -12.58 -3.86
CA VAL A 178 -9.43 -12.87 -4.99
C VAL A 178 -9.46 -11.67 -5.94
N ARG A 179 -8.34 -10.95 -6.03
CA ARG A 179 -8.11 -9.91 -7.04
C ARG A 179 -6.90 -10.22 -7.92
N ARG A 180 -6.11 -11.21 -7.53
CA ARG A 180 -4.80 -11.52 -8.11
C ARG A 180 -4.76 -12.96 -8.60
N ALA A 181 -4.21 -13.14 -9.78
CA ALA A 181 -3.89 -14.46 -10.34
C ALA A 181 -2.38 -14.70 -10.28
N LEU A 182 -2.00 -15.92 -9.95
CA LEU A 182 -0.64 -16.42 -10.09
C LEU A 182 -0.49 -17.00 -11.51
N LEU A 183 0.59 -16.65 -12.20
CA LEU A 183 0.92 -17.19 -13.52
C LEU A 183 1.95 -18.32 -13.43
N PHE A 184 3.00 -18.13 -12.63
CA PHE A 184 3.99 -19.16 -12.34
C PHE A 184 4.68 -18.86 -11.03
N MET A 185 5.16 -19.88 -10.32
CA MET A 185 5.90 -19.70 -9.08
C MET A 185 6.85 -20.86 -8.81
N LYS A 186 7.77 -20.62 -7.90
CA LYS A 186 8.60 -21.66 -7.29
C LYS A 186 7.95 -22.03 -5.95
N PRO A 187 7.59 -23.29 -5.69
CA PRO A 187 7.05 -23.70 -4.40
C PRO A 187 7.97 -23.27 -3.24
N PRO A 188 7.43 -22.80 -2.11
CA PRO A 188 8.23 -22.51 -0.93
C PRO A 188 8.78 -23.81 -0.33
N THR A 189 9.87 -23.69 0.43
CA THR A 189 10.43 -24.81 1.20
C THR A 189 9.53 -25.07 2.40
N ILE A 190 9.24 -26.35 2.69
CA ILE A 190 8.52 -26.72 3.90
C ILE A 190 9.47 -26.61 5.10
N GLU A 191 9.09 -25.79 6.08
CA GLU A 191 9.81 -25.63 7.34
C GLU A 191 9.36 -26.70 8.36
N GLY A 192 10.30 -27.42 8.97
CA GLY A 192 10.04 -28.39 10.04
C GLY A 192 10.56 -29.80 9.79
N ASN A 193 10.46 -30.66 10.82
CA ASN A 193 10.98 -32.04 10.81
C ASN A 193 10.03 -33.06 10.15
N LEU A 194 8.84 -32.65 9.73
CA LEU A 194 7.89 -33.53 9.04
C LEU A 194 8.20 -33.51 7.54
N VAL A 195 8.83 -34.59 7.06
CA VAL A 195 9.08 -34.79 5.64
C VAL A 195 7.78 -35.25 4.99
N ALA A 196 6.97 -34.30 4.53
CA ALA A 196 5.92 -34.62 3.58
C ALA A 196 6.54 -35.27 2.33
N GLU A 197 5.83 -36.23 1.73
CA GLU A 197 6.31 -36.89 0.52
C GLU A 197 6.57 -35.85 -0.58
N LYS A 198 7.78 -35.87 -1.15
CA LYS A 198 8.18 -34.91 -2.16
C LYS A 198 7.42 -35.17 -3.47
N HIS A 199 6.71 -34.15 -3.95
CA HIS A 199 5.97 -34.16 -5.21
C HIS A 199 6.14 -32.83 -5.95
N LEU A 200 5.60 -32.73 -7.17
CA LEU A 200 5.82 -31.56 -8.04
C LEU A 200 5.50 -30.23 -7.35
N CYS A 201 4.39 -30.15 -6.62
CA CYS A 201 3.86 -28.90 -6.04
C CYS A 201 4.37 -28.55 -4.64
N ASN A 202 5.35 -29.32 -4.13
CA ASN A 202 6.17 -28.95 -2.98
C ASN A 202 7.68 -29.02 -3.30
N ASP A 203 8.03 -29.14 -4.58
CA ASP A 203 9.41 -29.17 -5.04
C ASP A 203 9.91 -27.76 -5.36
N ASN A 204 10.71 -27.22 -4.44
CA ASN A 204 11.39 -25.95 -4.60
C ASN A 204 12.57 -25.99 -5.59
N SER A 205 12.74 -27.01 -6.43
CA SER A 205 13.80 -27.03 -7.46
C SER A 205 13.33 -26.52 -8.82
N GLN A 206 12.00 -26.45 -9.05
CA GLN A 206 11.42 -26.15 -10.36
C GLN A 206 10.47 -24.97 -10.30
N VAL A 207 10.35 -24.26 -11.43
CA VAL A 207 9.29 -23.27 -11.63
C VAL A 207 8.06 -24.00 -12.15
N LEU A 208 6.95 -23.83 -11.47
CA LEU A 208 5.66 -24.37 -11.87
C LEU A 208 4.83 -23.29 -12.54
N PHE A 209 4.09 -23.69 -13.58
CA PHE A 209 3.09 -22.83 -14.19
C PHE A 209 1.74 -23.09 -13.53
N SER A 210 0.94 -22.04 -13.42
CA SER A 210 -0.43 -22.12 -12.94
C SER A 210 -1.31 -22.89 -13.94
N PHE A 211 -2.40 -23.46 -13.44
CA PHE A 211 -3.39 -24.15 -14.25
C PHE A 211 -3.95 -23.28 -15.38
N ASN A 212 -4.30 -22.04 -15.07
CA ASN A 212 -4.83 -21.09 -16.05
C ASN A 212 -3.78 -20.69 -17.12
N LEU A 213 -2.50 -20.50 -16.76
CA LEU A 213 -1.44 -20.26 -17.73
C LEU A 213 -1.21 -21.49 -18.62
N GLN A 214 -1.16 -22.69 -18.05
CA GLN A 214 -0.98 -23.94 -18.81
C GLN A 214 -2.06 -24.13 -19.87
N LEU A 215 -3.34 -23.90 -19.51
CA LEU A 215 -4.45 -23.95 -20.45
C LEU A 215 -4.30 -22.94 -21.59
N ALA A 216 -3.98 -21.68 -21.26
CA ALA A 216 -3.80 -20.63 -22.25
C ALA A 216 -2.62 -20.93 -23.19
N LEU A 217 -1.46 -21.35 -22.65
CA LEU A 217 -0.29 -21.70 -23.44
C LEU A 217 -0.56 -22.87 -24.37
N ARG A 218 -1.30 -23.90 -23.93
CA ARG A 218 -1.65 -25.03 -24.78
C ARG A 218 -2.58 -24.63 -25.91
N TYR A 219 -3.53 -23.74 -25.64
CA TYR A 219 -4.43 -23.18 -26.66
C TYR A 219 -3.70 -22.31 -27.69
N LEU A 220 -2.69 -21.55 -27.25
CA LEU A 220 -1.89 -20.63 -28.06
C LEU A 220 -0.76 -21.32 -28.86
N LYS A 221 -0.38 -22.54 -28.49
CA LYS A 221 0.70 -23.30 -29.15
C LYS A 221 0.48 -23.50 -30.67
N PRO A 222 -0.71 -23.86 -31.17
CA PRO A 222 -0.99 -23.91 -32.61
C PRO A 222 -0.83 -22.57 -33.32
N GLU A 223 -1.08 -21.46 -32.61
CA GLU A 223 -0.88 -20.09 -33.11
C GLU A 223 0.61 -19.67 -33.12
N LYS A 224 1.52 -20.60 -32.79
CA LYS A 224 2.99 -20.40 -32.70
C LYS A 224 3.38 -19.33 -31.67
N ILE A 225 2.56 -19.16 -30.63
CA ILE A 225 2.82 -18.23 -29.53
C ILE A 225 3.34 -19.03 -28.33
N TYR A 226 4.55 -18.66 -27.88
CA TYR A 226 5.26 -19.32 -26.78
C TYR A 226 5.66 -18.28 -25.72
N PRO A 227 5.74 -18.68 -24.44
CA PRO A 227 6.17 -17.80 -23.36
C PRO A 227 7.64 -17.41 -23.52
N LYS A 228 7.93 -16.11 -23.39
CA LYS A 228 9.29 -15.59 -23.33
C LYS A 228 9.42 -14.71 -22.09
N LEU A 229 10.37 -15.03 -21.23
CA LEU A 229 10.69 -14.17 -20.08
C LEU A 229 11.76 -13.17 -20.51
N ALA A 230 11.45 -11.87 -20.42
CA ALA A 230 12.39 -10.80 -20.73
C ALA A 230 13.33 -10.52 -19.55
N SER A 231 14.42 -9.79 -19.82
CA SER A 231 15.43 -9.43 -18.81
C SER A 231 14.88 -8.58 -17.66
N ASP A 232 13.80 -7.82 -17.91
CA ASP A 232 13.06 -7.04 -16.92
C ASP A 232 12.09 -7.91 -16.09
N LYS A 233 12.15 -9.24 -16.23
CA LYS A 233 11.25 -10.24 -15.66
C LYS A 233 9.83 -10.18 -16.22
N SER A 234 9.55 -9.42 -17.28
CA SER A 234 8.22 -9.42 -17.90
C SER A 234 7.94 -10.71 -18.67
N LEU A 235 6.73 -11.26 -18.54
CA LEU A 235 6.30 -12.40 -19.34
C LEU A 235 5.70 -11.89 -20.66
N TRP A 236 6.28 -12.31 -21.79
CA TRP A 236 5.79 -12.00 -23.13
C TRP A 236 5.09 -13.21 -23.75
N LEU A 237 3.90 -12.96 -24.28
CA LEU A 237 3.14 -13.90 -25.10
C LEU A 237 2.82 -13.22 -26.44
N GLY A 238 3.57 -13.58 -27.48
CA GLY A 238 3.48 -12.91 -28.77
C GLY A 238 3.97 -11.46 -28.66
N LYS A 239 3.06 -10.49 -28.83
CA LYS A 239 3.33 -9.06 -28.67
C LYS A 239 2.85 -8.49 -27.33
N THR A 240 2.16 -9.28 -26.54
CA THR A 240 1.53 -8.82 -25.29
C THR A 240 2.46 -9.04 -24.12
N GLN A 241 2.71 -7.97 -23.37
CA GLN A 241 3.51 -7.96 -22.16
C GLN A 241 2.60 -8.10 -20.93
N PHE A 242 2.81 -9.16 -20.15
CA PHE A 242 2.24 -9.32 -18.82
C PHE A 242 3.27 -8.80 -17.82
N LYS A 243 2.97 -7.68 -17.17
CA LYS A 243 3.84 -7.09 -16.14
C LYS A 243 3.51 -7.70 -14.78
N GLN A 244 4.54 -8.08 -14.02
CA GLN A 244 4.39 -8.57 -12.66
C GLN A 244 3.83 -7.46 -11.75
N LEU A 245 2.89 -7.83 -10.88
CA LEU A 245 2.40 -6.97 -9.81
C LEU A 245 3.51 -6.75 -8.77
N SER A 246 3.80 -5.49 -8.48
CA SER A 246 4.73 -5.07 -7.43
C SER A 246 3.99 -4.90 -6.10
N ALA A 247 4.71 -5.02 -4.98
CA ALA A 247 4.13 -4.97 -3.64
C ALA A 247 3.41 -3.65 -3.27
N ASN A 248 3.58 -2.58 -4.07
CA ASN A 248 2.98 -1.27 -3.84
C ASN A 248 2.30 -0.69 -5.10
N ASP A 249 1.94 -1.55 -6.06
CA ASP A 249 1.24 -1.12 -7.28
C ASP A 249 -0.23 -0.77 -6.97
N GLY A 250 -0.74 0.28 -7.60
CA GLY A 250 -2.12 0.72 -7.40
C GLY A 250 -2.42 1.07 -5.95
N GLY A 251 -3.47 0.51 -5.36
CA GLY A 251 -3.84 0.73 -3.96
C GLY A 251 -3.08 -0.11 -2.94
N TYR A 252 -2.27 -1.08 -3.37
CA TYR A 252 -1.62 -2.03 -2.46
C TYR A 252 -0.49 -1.43 -1.64
N LYS A 253 -0.25 -2.00 -0.45
CA LYS A 253 0.90 -1.71 0.38
C LYS A 253 1.50 -2.97 1.00
N ASN A 254 2.74 -3.29 0.60
CA ASN A 254 3.48 -4.47 1.08
C ASN A 254 2.71 -5.79 0.91
N VAL A 255 1.97 -5.93 -0.19
CA VAL A 255 1.22 -7.16 -0.48
C VAL A 255 2.16 -8.32 -0.82
N ASP A 256 1.76 -9.55 -0.45
CA ASP A 256 2.51 -10.76 -0.80
C ASP A 256 2.58 -10.95 -2.31
N VAL A 257 3.77 -10.72 -2.89
CA VAL A 257 4.05 -10.91 -4.32
C VAL A 257 4.88 -12.16 -4.59
N ARG A 258 4.78 -13.20 -3.75
CA ARG A 258 5.39 -14.51 -4.04
C ARG A 258 4.87 -15.06 -5.37
N GLY A 259 5.80 -15.53 -6.20
CA GLY A 259 5.48 -15.94 -7.58
C GLY A 259 5.21 -14.77 -8.52
N TYR A 260 4.81 -15.10 -9.74
CA TYR A 260 4.48 -14.14 -10.78
C TYR A 260 3.00 -13.83 -10.74
N GLN A 261 2.64 -12.70 -10.14
CA GLN A 261 1.24 -12.32 -9.95
C GLN A 261 0.82 -11.19 -10.90
N ILE A 262 -0.44 -11.22 -11.30
CA ILE A 262 -1.10 -10.14 -12.05
C ILE A 262 -2.47 -9.85 -11.45
N LEU A 263 -3.03 -8.65 -11.69
CA LEU A 263 -4.42 -8.38 -11.37
C LEU A 263 -5.37 -9.08 -12.34
N ILE A 264 -6.47 -9.59 -11.78
CA ILE A 264 -7.55 -10.20 -12.56
C ILE A 264 -8.41 -9.08 -13.13
N ASN A 265 -8.36 -8.95 -14.45
CA ASN A 265 -9.26 -8.12 -15.23
C ASN A 265 -10.53 -8.93 -15.55
N TYR A 266 -11.44 -9.04 -14.57
CA TYR A 266 -12.70 -9.77 -14.68
C TYR A 266 -13.47 -9.37 -15.95
N ARG A 267 -13.94 -10.38 -16.69
CA ARG A 267 -14.68 -10.22 -17.94
C ARG A 267 -16.16 -9.98 -17.69
N ALA A 268 -16.75 -10.79 -16.82
CA ALA A 268 -18.18 -10.74 -16.51
C ALA A 268 -18.47 -11.27 -15.11
N ARG A 269 -19.52 -10.75 -14.48
CA ARG A 269 -19.95 -11.15 -13.13
C ARG A 269 -20.49 -12.58 -13.07
N LYS A 270 -21.32 -12.97 -14.05
CA LYS A 270 -22.06 -14.25 -14.01
C LYS A 270 -21.65 -15.24 -15.10
N LYS A 271 -21.40 -14.77 -16.33
CA LYS A 271 -21.24 -15.66 -17.49
C LYS A 271 -19.96 -15.32 -18.27
N VAL A 272 -18.82 -15.78 -17.76
CA VAL A 272 -17.51 -15.64 -18.43
C VAL A 272 -17.39 -16.49 -19.68
N ALA A 273 -18.05 -17.66 -19.69
CA ALA A 273 -18.02 -18.65 -20.75
C ALA A 273 -19.38 -19.35 -20.84
N ASN A 274 -19.59 -20.15 -21.88
CA ASN A 274 -20.71 -21.09 -21.87
C ASN A 274 -20.48 -22.15 -20.80
N GLN A 275 -21.56 -22.57 -20.14
CA GLN A 275 -21.51 -23.54 -19.07
C GLN A 275 -22.57 -24.62 -19.29
N VAL A 276 -22.17 -25.88 -19.12
CA VAL A 276 -23.02 -27.07 -19.18
C VAL A 276 -22.84 -27.89 -17.90
N LYS A 277 -23.80 -28.75 -17.59
CA LYS A 277 -23.69 -29.63 -16.43
C LYS A 277 -22.89 -30.87 -16.76
N LEU A 278 -22.28 -31.48 -15.74
CA LEU A 278 -21.57 -32.75 -15.90
C LEU A 278 -22.49 -33.86 -16.45
N MET A 279 -23.74 -33.93 -15.99
CA MET A 279 -24.69 -34.95 -16.47
C MET A 279 -25.05 -34.79 -17.95
N ASP A 280 -25.05 -33.56 -18.48
CA ASP A 280 -25.32 -33.33 -19.91
C ASP A 280 -24.25 -33.98 -20.78
N ILE A 281 -22.99 -34.00 -20.33
CA ILE A 281 -21.90 -34.70 -21.02
C ILE A 281 -22.10 -36.22 -20.96
N LEU A 282 -22.41 -36.75 -19.77
CA LEU A 282 -22.61 -38.18 -19.56
C LEU A 282 -23.77 -38.72 -20.42
N GLU A 283 -24.84 -37.95 -20.56
CA GLU A 283 -26.00 -38.30 -21.39
C GLU A 283 -25.84 -38.01 -22.87
N GLY A 284 -24.74 -37.38 -23.29
CA GLY A 284 -24.53 -36.99 -24.69
C GLY A 284 -25.43 -35.84 -25.15
N LYS A 285 -25.93 -35.02 -24.23
CA LYS A 285 -26.78 -33.84 -24.48
C LYS A 285 -25.96 -32.55 -24.64
N ILE A 286 -24.83 -32.63 -25.35
CA ILE A 286 -23.97 -31.47 -25.60
C ILE A 286 -23.82 -31.23 -27.11
N ASP A 287 -23.94 -29.97 -27.52
CA ASP A 287 -23.57 -29.53 -28.85
C ASP A 287 -22.05 -29.69 -29.07
N PRO A 288 -21.59 -30.54 -30.02
CA PRO A 288 -20.17 -30.72 -30.33
C PRO A 288 -19.42 -29.42 -30.63
N ASN A 289 -20.10 -28.38 -31.15
CA ASN A 289 -19.48 -27.10 -31.48
C ASN A 289 -19.02 -26.32 -30.24
N LEU A 290 -19.60 -26.61 -29.06
CA LEU A 290 -19.16 -26.03 -27.80
C LEU A 290 -17.85 -26.65 -27.29
N VAL A 291 -17.46 -27.81 -27.81
CA VAL A 291 -16.29 -28.57 -27.36
C VAL A 291 -15.15 -28.51 -28.37
N LYS A 292 -15.46 -28.71 -29.66
CA LYS A 292 -14.46 -28.83 -30.72
C LYS A 292 -13.57 -27.58 -30.81
N ASP A 293 -12.27 -27.79 -30.75
CA ASP A 293 -11.25 -26.73 -30.80
C ASP A 293 -11.34 -25.67 -29.67
N LYS A 294 -12.02 -26.00 -28.56
CA LYS A 294 -12.17 -25.12 -27.39
C LYS A 294 -11.31 -25.56 -26.21
N ILE A 295 -11.15 -24.66 -25.23
CA ILE A 295 -10.69 -25.01 -23.89
C ILE A 295 -11.90 -25.49 -23.10
N VAL A 296 -11.90 -26.76 -22.68
CA VAL A 296 -12.95 -27.32 -21.83
C VAL A 296 -12.45 -27.41 -20.40
N MET A 297 -13.12 -26.73 -19.48
CA MET A 297 -12.71 -26.61 -18.08
C MET A 297 -13.72 -27.36 -17.20
N ILE A 298 -13.29 -28.44 -16.56
CA ILE A 298 -14.12 -29.30 -15.70
C ILE A 298 -13.80 -28.98 -14.25
N GLY A 299 -14.80 -28.61 -13.46
CA GLY A 299 -14.60 -28.28 -12.05
C GLY A 299 -15.92 -28.14 -11.29
N TYR A 300 -15.82 -28.04 -9.96
CA TYR A 300 -16.99 -27.96 -9.11
C TYR A 300 -17.65 -26.58 -9.15
N THR A 301 -18.98 -26.59 -9.14
CA THR A 301 -19.83 -25.38 -9.04
C THR A 301 -20.96 -25.58 -8.03
N SER A 302 -20.90 -26.65 -7.24
CA SER A 302 -21.86 -27.01 -6.21
C SER A 302 -21.41 -26.52 -4.83
N GLU A 303 -22.36 -26.05 -4.03
CA GLU A 303 -22.12 -25.52 -2.68
C GLU A 303 -21.50 -26.55 -1.73
N THR A 304 -21.77 -27.85 -1.95
CA THR A 304 -21.24 -28.96 -1.14
C THR A 304 -19.71 -29.01 -1.08
N VAL A 305 -19.00 -28.65 -2.14
CA VAL A 305 -17.52 -28.78 -2.24
C VAL A 305 -16.77 -27.64 -1.58
N LYS A 306 -17.44 -26.48 -1.43
CA LYS A 306 -16.86 -25.24 -0.89
C LYS A 306 -15.64 -24.70 -1.66
N ASP A 307 -15.49 -25.03 -2.95
CA ASP A 307 -14.49 -24.41 -3.84
C ASP A 307 -15.01 -23.05 -4.37
N PHE A 308 -15.08 -22.09 -3.47
CA PHE A 308 -15.72 -20.80 -3.67
C PHE A 308 -14.86 -19.67 -3.13
N PHE A 309 -14.73 -18.61 -3.94
CA PHE A 309 -13.93 -17.46 -3.59
C PHE A 309 -14.80 -16.20 -3.45
N TYR A 310 -14.44 -15.36 -2.48
CA TYR A 310 -14.87 -13.96 -2.53
C TYR A 310 -14.15 -13.27 -3.68
N THR A 311 -14.88 -12.43 -4.40
CA THR A 311 -14.37 -11.64 -5.53
C THR A 311 -14.86 -10.20 -5.38
N PRO A 312 -14.38 -9.26 -6.20
CA PRO A 312 -14.95 -7.91 -6.24
C PRO A 312 -16.48 -7.88 -6.44
N TYR A 313 -17.10 -8.95 -6.96
CA TYR A 313 -18.56 -9.03 -7.12
C TYR A 313 -19.32 -9.56 -5.90
N SER A 314 -18.63 -9.90 -4.81
CA SER A 314 -19.24 -10.46 -3.60
C SER A 314 -19.90 -9.40 -2.71
N ALA A 315 -19.30 -8.22 -2.62
CA ALA A 315 -19.76 -7.18 -1.70
C ALA A 315 -21.17 -6.68 -2.05
N GLY A 316 -22.00 -6.46 -1.02
CA GLY A 316 -23.35 -5.92 -1.14
C GLY A 316 -24.41 -6.90 -1.63
N LYS A 317 -24.08 -8.19 -1.79
CA LYS A 317 -25.07 -9.24 -2.10
C LYS A 317 -25.47 -10.00 -0.85
N ASN A 318 -26.74 -10.40 -0.77
CA ASN A 318 -27.22 -11.31 0.28
C ASN A 318 -27.16 -12.78 -0.15
N GLU A 319 -27.22 -13.05 -1.46
CA GLU A 319 -27.20 -14.39 -2.06
C GLU A 319 -26.17 -14.46 -3.19
N ASN A 320 -25.67 -15.66 -3.51
CA ASN A 320 -24.67 -15.88 -4.58
C ASN A 320 -23.46 -14.93 -4.45
N GLN A 321 -22.98 -14.79 -3.21
CA GLN A 321 -21.82 -13.96 -2.87
C GLN A 321 -20.54 -14.53 -3.46
N PHE A 322 -20.48 -15.82 -3.75
CA PHE A 322 -19.26 -16.51 -4.12
C PHE A 322 -19.16 -16.78 -5.62
N MET A 323 -17.93 -16.84 -6.12
CA MET A 323 -17.61 -17.33 -7.47
C MET A 323 -16.94 -18.70 -7.35
N PRO A 324 -17.40 -19.73 -8.08
CA PRO A 324 -16.72 -21.02 -8.10
C PRO A 324 -15.25 -20.92 -8.57
N GLY A 325 -14.37 -21.78 -8.05
CA GLY A 325 -12.95 -21.82 -8.42
C GLY A 325 -12.72 -21.93 -9.92
N ILE A 326 -13.38 -22.90 -10.57
CA ILE A 326 -13.30 -23.10 -12.02
C ILE A 326 -13.76 -21.88 -12.84
N VAL A 327 -14.76 -21.14 -12.36
CA VAL A 327 -15.23 -19.90 -13.00
C VAL A 327 -14.16 -18.81 -12.84
N THR A 328 -13.52 -18.72 -11.68
CA THR A 328 -12.42 -17.79 -11.43
C THR A 328 -11.21 -18.10 -12.32
N HIS A 329 -10.84 -19.38 -12.50
CA HIS A 329 -9.81 -19.78 -13.45
C HIS A 329 -10.18 -19.39 -14.88
N ALA A 330 -11.45 -19.57 -15.29
CA ALA A 330 -11.91 -19.17 -16.62
C ALA A 330 -11.80 -17.65 -16.88
N GLN A 331 -11.97 -16.81 -15.85
CA GLN A 331 -11.72 -15.36 -15.95
C GLN A 331 -10.26 -15.08 -16.33
N VAL A 332 -9.32 -15.79 -15.67
CA VAL A 332 -7.88 -15.60 -15.92
C VAL A 332 -7.49 -16.14 -17.30
N VAL A 333 -7.96 -17.32 -17.69
CA VAL A 333 -7.72 -17.88 -19.03
C VAL A 333 -8.26 -16.93 -20.11
N SER A 334 -9.49 -16.44 -19.95
CA SER A 334 -10.08 -15.49 -20.89
C SER A 334 -9.30 -14.18 -20.95
N GLN A 335 -8.81 -13.68 -19.81
CA GLN A 335 -7.94 -12.49 -19.76
C GLN A 335 -6.63 -12.72 -20.53
N ILE A 336 -5.96 -13.86 -20.35
CA ILE A 336 -4.71 -14.16 -21.06
C ILE A 336 -4.98 -14.24 -22.57
N LEU A 337 -5.97 -15.03 -23.00
CA LEU A 337 -6.29 -15.19 -24.41
C LEU A 337 -6.73 -13.87 -25.06
N SER A 338 -7.60 -13.10 -24.39
CA SER A 338 -8.07 -11.82 -24.93
C SER A 338 -6.96 -10.77 -24.97
N GLY A 339 -6.04 -10.77 -24.01
CA GLY A 339 -4.88 -9.89 -24.04
C GLY A 339 -3.92 -10.22 -25.18
N VAL A 340 -3.76 -11.51 -25.51
CA VAL A 340 -2.82 -11.99 -26.54
C VAL A 340 -3.41 -11.92 -27.95
N LEU A 341 -4.67 -12.31 -28.12
CA LEU A 341 -5.31 -12.47 -29.43
C LEU A 341 -6.17 -11.25 -29.81
N ASP A 342 -6.81 -10.61 -28.83
CA ASP A 342 -7.82 -9.56 -29.07
C ASP A 342 -7.30 -8.17 -28.67
N ASN A 343 -6.04 -8.06 -28.20
CA ASN A 343 -5.45 -6.85 -27.63
C ASN A 343 -6.26 -6.23 -26.48
N ARG A 344 -6.96 -7.05 -25.69
CA ARG A 344 -7.70 -6.59 -24.51
C ARG A 344 -6.73 -5.95 -23.51
N PRO A 345 -6.99 -4.72 -23.01
CA PRO A 345 -6.11 -4.04 -22.08
C PRO A 345 -5.82 -4.86 -20.81
N LEU A 346 -4.54 -4.87 -20.42
CA LEU A 346 -4.09 -5.42 -19.14
C LEU A 346 -3.92 -4.28 -18.13
N PHE A 347 -3.92 -4.63 -16.84
CA PHE A 347 -3.77 -3.62 -15.80
C PHE A 347 -2.39 -2.97 -15.82
N TRP A 348 -2.38 -1.64 -15.74
CA TRP A 348 -1.18 -0.82 -15.60
C TRP A 348 -1.36 0.21 -14.48
N PHE A 349 -0.24 0.77 -14.02
CA PHE A 349 -0.17 1.63 -12.85
C PHE A 349 0.67 2.87 -13.13
N TRP A 350 0.38 3.97 -12.44
CA TRP A 350 1.21 5.15 -12.51
C TRP A 350 2.48 5.03 -11.67
N PRO A 351 3.59 5.65 -12.11
CA PRO A 351 4.74 5.81 -11.23
C PRO A 351 4.38 6.78 -10.10
N LYS A 352 5.00 6.57 -8.93
CA LYS A 352 4.69 7.30 -7.69
C LYS A 352 4.70 8.83 -7.83
N TRP A 353 5.58 9.39 -8.66
CA TRP A 353 5.65 10.85 -8.86
C TRP A 353 4.39 11.40 -9.55
N VAL A 354 3.78 10.65 -10.48
CA VAL A 354 2.51 11.04 -11.10
C VAL A 354 1.37 10.98 -10.09
N GLU A 355 1.36 9.97 -9.21
CA GLU A 355 0.38 9.90 -8.12
C GLU A 355 0.49 11.09 -7.16
N ILE A 356 1.71 11.52 -6.81
CA ILE A 356 1.94 12.71 -5.98
C ILE A 356 1.37 13.95 -6.68
N LEU A 357 1.67 14.16 -7.97
CA LEU A 357 1.13 15.28 -8.74
C LEU A 357 -0.40 15.23 -8.82
N TRP A 358 -0.98 14.03 -8.95
CA TRP A 358 -2.42 13.83 -8.96
C TRP A 358 -3.06 14.24 -7.62
N ILE A 359 -2.52 13.78 -6.50
CA ILE A 359 -2.98 14.13 -5.15
C ILE A 359 -2.83 15.64 -4.90
N SER A 360 -1.67 16.20 -5.24
CA SER A 360 -1.41 17.65 -5.10
C SER A 360 -2.34 18.48 -5.99
N GLY A 361 -2.64 18.04 -7.21
CA GLY A 361 -3.58 18.71 -8.10
C GLY A 361 -4.97 18.83 -7.49
N TRP A 362 -5.52 17.72 -6.98
CA TRP A 362 -6.82 17.72 -6.31
C TRP A 362 -6.83 18.51 -4.99
N SER A 363 -5.70 18.52 -4.27
CA SER A 363 -5.50 19.36 -3.09
C SER A 363 -5.54 20.86 -3.43
N ILE A 364 -4.85 21.30 -4.48
CA ILE A 364 -4.88 22.69 -4.95
C ILE A 364 -6.30 23.10 -5.37
N VAL A 365 -7.02 22.22 -6.09
CA VAL A 365 -8.41 22.45 -6.46
C VAL A 365 -9.28 22.65 -5.22
N GLY A 366 -9.18 21.76 -4.23
CA GLY A 366 -9.92 21.88 -2.97
C GLY A 366 -9.65 23.18 -2.22
N GLY A 367 -8.38 23.56 -2.08
CA GLY A 367 -7.97 24.81 -1.43
C GLY A 367 -8.43 26.07 -2.19
N THR A 368 -8.36 26.05 -3.52
CA THR A 368 -8.78 27.19 -4.37
C THR A 368 -10.29 27.40 -4.33
N LEU A 369 -11.07 26.31 -4.37
CA LEU A 369 -12.53 26.37 -4.29
C LEU A 369 -13.01 26.86 -2.92
N ALA A 370 -12.42 26.34 -1.84
CA ALA A 370 -12.71 26.77 -0.47
C ALA A 370 -12.48 28.27 -0.25
N TRP A 371 -11.51 28.85 -0.94
CA TRP A 371 -11.25 30.29 -0.88
C TRP A 371 -12.21 31.12 -1.72
N ARG A 372 -12.48 30.68 -2.95
CA ARG A 372 -13.33 31.43 -3.86
C ARG A 372 -14.79 31.43 -3.42
N MET A 373 -15.22 30.41 -2.70
CA MET A 373 -16.60 30.23 -2.28
C MET A 373 -16.76 30.42 -0.77
N THR A 374 -17.35 31.54 -0.37
CA THR A 374 -17.61 31.87 1.04
C THR A 374 -18.91 31.25 1.57
N HIS A 375 -19.84 30.87 0.69
CA HIS A 375 -21.14 30.31 1.09
C HIS A 375 -21.04 28.78 1.27
N PRO A 376 -21.34 28.24 2.46
CA PRO A 376 -21.08 26.83 2.79
C PRO A 376 -21.85 25.85 1.90
N THR A 377 -23.12 26.13 1.59
CA THR A 377 -23.93 25.23 0.73
C THR A 377 -23.39 25.13 -0.70
N ARG A 378 -22.96 26.25 -1.29
CA ARG A 378 -22.36 26.27 -2.63
C ARG A 378 -21.02 25.54 -2.65
N LEU A 379 -20.23 25.69 -1.58
CA LEU A 379 -18.97 24.97 -1.42
C LEU A 379 -19.20 23.45 -1.34
N THR A 380 -20.14 23.00 -0.51
CA THR A 380 -20.45 21.56 -0.37
C THR A 380 -20.95 20.96 -1.68
N LEU A 381 -21.86 21.64 -2.39
CA LEU A 381 -22.36 21.16 -3.69
C LEU A 381 -21.23 21.08 -4.73
N THR A 382 -20.35 22.08 -4.75
CA THR A 382 -19.20 22.09 -5.66
C THR A 382 -18.21 20.99 -5.33
N PHE A 383 -17.94 20.73 -4.04
CA PHE A 383 -17.08 19.62 -3.63
C PHE A 383 -17.66 18.27 -4.05
N LEU A 384 -18.96 18.06 -3.87
CA LEU A 384 -19.63 16.84 -4.32
C LEU A 384 -19.51 16.67 -5.85
N ALA A 385 -19.73 17.75 -6.61
CA ALA A 385 -19.55 17.74 -8.06
C ALA A 385 -18.10 17.39 -8.45
N MET A 386 -17.11 17.99 -7.78
CA MET A 386 -15.69 17.73 -8.05
C MET A 386 -15.25 16.31 -7.68
N LEU A 387 -15.80 15.74 -6.60
CA LEU A 387 -15.60 14.33 -6.26
C LEU A 387 -16.17 13.41 -7.35
N GLY A 388 -17.34 13.75 -7.89
CA GLY A 388 -17.93 13.06 -9.05
C GLY A 388 -17.01 13.14 -10.27
N VAL A 389 -16.46 14.31 -10.58
CA VAL A 389 -15.49 14.50 -11.68
C VAL A 389 -14.23 13.66 -11.46
N CYS A 390 -13.67 13.67 -10.24
CA CYS A 390 -12.50 12.84 -9.88
C CYS A 390 -12.79 11.36 -10.13
N PHE A 391 -13.93 10.88 -9.62
CA PHE A 391 -14.35 9.50 -9.81
C PHE A 391 -14.54 9.14 -11.29
N ILE A 392 -15.18 10.00 -12.08
CA ILE A 392 -15.38 9.78 -13.52
C ILE A 392 -14.04 9.67 -14.25
N ILE A 393 -13.06 10.53 -13.93
CA ILE A 393 -11.73 10.46 -14.54
C ILE A 393 -11.04 9.15 -14.17
N CYS A 394 -11.02 8.80 -12.88
CA CYS A 394 -10.41 7.55 -12.42
C CYS A 394 -11.11 6.32 -13.03
N PHE A 395 -12.45 6.33 -13.13
CA PHE A 395 -13.21 5.26 -13.75
C PHE A 395 -12.94 5.16 -15.26
N GLY A 396 -12.82 6.29 -15.97
CA GLY A 396 -12.42 6.31 -17.38
C GLY A 396 -11.05 5.69 -17.60
N ILE A 397 -10.06 6.04 -16.77
CA ILE A 397 -8.73 5.41 -16.78
C ILE A 397 -8.83 3.91 -16.47
N PHE A 398 -9.69 3.52 -15.54
CA PHE A 398 -9.94 2.13 -15.16
C PHE A 398 -10.53 1.29 -16.29
N LEU A 399 -11.39 1.86 -17.14
CA LEU A 399 -11.89 1.18 -18.34
C LEU A 399 -10.79 0.93 -19.39
N LEU A 400 -9.72 1.74 -19.37
CA LEU A 400 -8.52 1.58 -20.20
C LEU A 400 -7.45 0.68 -19.56
N GLY A 401 -7.78 -0.01 -18.46
CA GLY A 401 -6.86 -0.86 -17.72
C GLY A 401 -5.94 -0.12 -16.75
N GLY A 402 -6.09 1.18 -16.54
CA GLY A 402 -5.28 1.89 -15.54
C GLY A 402 -5.90 1.83 -14.15
N TRP A 403 -5.21 1.27 -13.16
CA TRP A 403 -5.63 1.43 -11.76
C TRP A 403 -4.79 2.51 -11.09
N VAL A 404 -5.46 3.65 -10.82
CA VAL A 404 -4.87 4.84 -10.20
C VAL A 404 -5.56 5.14 -8.87
N PRO A 405 -4.91 5.87 -7.93
CA PRO A 405 -5.52 6.22 -6.64
C PRO A 405 -6.80 7.03 -6.80
N VAL A 406 -7.85 6.63 -6.07
CA VAL A 406 -9.17 7.27 -6.08
C VAL A 406 -9.48 7.91 -4.73
N ALA A 407 -9.21 7.19 -3.65
CA ALA A 407 -9.51 7.68 -2.31
C ALA A 407 -8.56 8.81 -1.89
N ALA A 408 -7.26 8.67 -2.16
CA ALA A 408 -6.25 9.68 -1.83
C ALA A 408 -6.55 11.08 -2.42
N PRO A 409 -6.79 11.27 -3.74
CA PRO A 409 -7.12 12.58 -4.28
C PRO A 409 -8.46 13.14 -3.77
N ALA A 410 -9.46 12.28 -3.53
CA ALA A 410 -10.74 12.68 -2.94
C ALA A 410 -10.55 13.25 -1.51
N LEU A 411 -9.77 12.56 -0.68
CA LEU A 411 -9.40 13.02 0.65
C LEU A 411 -8.57 14.30 0.59
N ALA A 412 -7.67 14.43 -0.40
CA ALA A 412 -6.85 15.62 -0.59
C ALA A 412 -7.70 16.87 -0.86
N LEU A 413 -8.72 16.75 -1.73
CA LEU A 413 -9.67 17.83 -2.01
C LEU A 413 -10.41 18.26 -0.74
N ILE A 414 -10.96 17.30 0.01
CA ILE A 414 -11.75 17.57 1.23
C ILE A 414 -10.87 18.16 2.33
N ALA A 415 -9.72 17.54 2.63
CA ALA A 415 -8.84 17.92 3.72
C ALA A 415 -8.20 19.29 3.50
N THR A 416 -7.78 19.59 2.26
CA THR A 416 -7.20 20.90 1.94
C THR A 416 -8.26 22.00 1.98
N GLY A 417 -9.43 21.74 1.40
CA GLY A 417 -10.57 22.64 1.47
C GLY A 417 -10.98 22.96 2.91
N GLY A 418 -11.13 21.92 3.74
CA GLY A 418 -11.46 22.04 5.15
C GLY A 418 -10.41 22.81 5.95
N SER A 419 -9.12 22.59 5.66
CA SER A 419 -8.01 23.32 6.27
C SER A 419 -8.07 24.82 5.97
N ILE A 420 -8.36 25.18 4.71
CA ILE A 420 -8.48 26.58 4.28
C ILE A 420 -9.71 27.25 4.90
N VAL A 421 -10.88 26.61 4.90
CA VAL A 421 -12.09 27.15 5.55
C VAL A 421 -11.86 27.36 7.04
N SER A 422 -11.19 26.40 7.70
CA SER A 422 -10.87 26.50 9.13
C SER A 422 -9.93 27.68 9.38
N ALA A 423 -8.83 27.81 8.63
CA ALA A 423 -7.89 28.91 8.77
C ALA A 423 -8.55 30.28 8.51
N ASP A 424 -9.42 30.39 7.50
CA ASP A 424 -10.17 31.62 7.21
C ASP A 424 -11.13 31.98 8.36
N ARG A 425 -11.87 31.01 8.90
CA ARG A 425 -12.74 31.21 10.07
C ARG A 425 -11.95 31.58 11.32
N PHE A 426 -10.83 30.92 11.60
CA PHE A 426 -9.97 31.25 12.75
C PHE A 426 -9.43 32.68 12.67
N ASN A 427 -9.04 33.12 11.46
CA ASN A 427 -8.59 34.49 11.22
C ASN A 427 -9.72 35.52 11.35
N LYS A 428 -10.93 35.21 10.85
CA LYS A 428 -12.10 36.11 10.91
C LYS A 428 -12.72 36.21 12.30
N SER A 429 -12.77 35.11 13.05
CA SER A 429 -13.39 35.06 14.38
C SER A 429 -12.53 35.69 15.50
N GLY A 430 -11.39 36.32 15.18
CA GLY A 430 -10.56 37.03 16.15
C GLY A 430 -9.80 36.15 17.16
N TYR A 431 -10.06 34.83 17.21
CA TYR A 431 -9.38 33.87 18.08
C TYR A 431 -7.86 33.87 17.91
N GLY A 432 -7.34 34.11 16.69
CA GLY A 432 -5.90 34.25 16.47
C GLY A 432 -5.27 35.39 17.28
N LYS A 433 -6.00 36.50 17.48
CA LYS A 433 -5.56 37.61 18.35
C LYS A 433 -5.55 37.17 19.81
N VAL A 434 -6.56 36.44 20.26
CA VAL A 434 -6.68 35.95 21.65
C VAL A 434 -5.60 34.92 21.98
N ILE A 435 -5.37 33.94 21.11
CA ILE A 435 -4.32 32.93 21.29
C ILE A 435 -2.93 33.57 21.22
N SER A 436 -2.70 34.52 20.29
CA SER A 436 -1.42 35.25 20.25
C SER A 436 -1.20 36.12 21.50
N ALA A 437 -2.27 36.65 22.10
CA ALA A 437 -2.19 37.40 23.36
C ALA A 437 -1.92 36.47 24.56
N GLN A 438 -2.55 35.29 24.61
CA GLN A 438 -2.29 34.28 25.64
C GLN A 438 -0.89 33.67 25.52
N ILE A 439 -0.42 33.36 24.32
CA ILE A 439 0.95 32.88 24.08
C ILE A 439 1.96 33.96 24.47
N LYS A 440 1.72 35.24 24.14
CA LYS A 440 2.55 36.35 24.62
C LYS A 440 2.58 36.46 26.15
N GLN A 441 1.45 36.22 26.82
CA GLN A 441 1.38 36.16 28.29
C GLN A 441 2.16 34.98 28.87
N VAL A 442 2.10 33.80 28.24
CA VAL A 442 2.78 32.57 28.71
C VAL A 442 4.29 32.65 28.49
N PHE A 443 4.75 33.25 27.40
CA PHE A 443 6.18 33.33 27.08
C PHE A 443 6.91 34.55 27.67
N LYS A 444 6.23 35.45 28.41
CA LYS A 444 6.85 36.62 29.08
C LYS A 444 7.97 37.31 28.27
N VAL A 445 7.77 37.49 26.96
CA VAL A 445 8.66 38.34 26.16
C VAL A 445 8.09 39.75 26.20
N GLU A 446 8.19 40.35 27.37
CA GLU A 446 8.11 41.79 27.52
C GLU A 446 9.53 42.29 27.28
N ILE A 447 9.81 42.77 26.05
CA ILE A 447 11.01 43.58 25.83
C ILE A 447 10.71 44.87 26.58
N ASP A 448 11.22 44.96 27.80
CA ASP A 448 11.22 46.20 28.57
C ASP A 448 12.06 47.21 27.78
N GLN A 449 11.35 48.08 27.05
CA GLN A 449 11.94 49.06 26.14
C GLN A 449 12.92 49.96 26.89
N ALA A 450 12.69 50.19 28.20
CA ALA A 450 13.57 50.96 29.07
C ALA A 450 14.92 50.25 29.31
N LYS A 451 14.90 48.94 29.56
CA LYS A 451 16.13 48.12 29.70
C LYS A 451 16.92 48.03 28.41
N LYS A 452 16.22 47.94 27.27
CA LYS A 452 16.88 47.92 25.95
C LYS A 452 17.55 49.27 25.64
N ASP A 453 16.89 50.38 25.96
CA ASP A 453 17.45 51.71 25.73
C ASP A 453 18.60 52.02 26.72
N GLU A 454 18.56 51.47 27.94
CA GLU A 454 19.64 51.53 28.92
C GLU A 454 20.87 50.68 28.49
N GLU A 455 20.67 49.43 28.07
CA GLU A 455 21.76 48.58 27.54
C GLU A 455 22.35 49.16 26.24
N VAL A 456 21.52 49.74 25.36
CA VAL A 456 22.00 50.40 24.14
C VAL A 456 22.75 51.70 24.46
N ALA A 457 22.34 52.45 25.49
CA ALA A 457 23.06 53.63 25.98
C ALA A 457 24.42 53.25 26.60
N GLU A 458 24.48 52.14 27.35
CA GLU A 458 25.72 51.64 27.95
C GLU A 458 26.70 51.13 26.88
N ILE A 459 26.20 50.41 25.87
CA ILE A 459 27.00 49.93 24.73
C ILE A 459 27.52 51.09 23.88
N THR A 460 26.70 52.13 23.64
CA THR A 460 27.10 53.31 22.84
C THR A 460 28.06 54.24 23.59
N GLN A 461 28.05 54.24 24.92
CA GLN A 461 29.03 54.98 25.73
C GLN A 461 30.34 54.22 25.98
N SER A 462 30.37 52.90 25.74
CA SER A 462 31.57 52.07 25.89
C SER A 462 32.75 52.57 25.05
N GLN A 463 33.96 52.48 25.61
CA GLN A 463 35.21 52.84 24.90
C GLN A 463 35.36 52.10 23.58
N PHE A 464 34.90 50.85 23.53
CA PHE A 464 34.92 50.02 22.32
C PHE A 464 34.09 50.61 21.16
N PHE A 465 32.89 51.14 21.45
CA PHE A 465 32.03 51.73 20.43
C PHE A 465 32.57 53.07 19.92
N LYS A 466 33.15 53.88 20.83
CA LYS A 466 33.85 55.12 20.48
C LYS A 466 35.09 54.86 19.61
N ASP A 467 35.85 53.81 19.90
CA ASP A 467 36.99 53.40 19.07
C ASP A 467 36.57 52.90 17.69
N LEU A 468 35.46 52.17 17.59
CA LEU A 468 34.85 51.77 16.31
C LEU A 468 34.42 52.97 15.47
N GLN A 469 33.82 54.00 16.08
CA GLN A 469 33.46 55.24 15.40
C GLN A 469 34.70 56.00 14.93
N LYS A 470 35.73 56.11 15.77
CA LYS A 470 37.00 56.76 15.42
C LYS A 470 37.70 56.07 14.24
N LYS A 471 37.67 54.73 14.22
CA LYS A 471 38.23 53.91 13.13
C LYS A 471 37.43 54.09 11.83
N LYS A 472 36.09 54.16 11.92
CA LYS A 472 35.21 54.45 10.78
C LYS A 472 35.47 55.84 10.18
N ASP A 473 35.72 56.84 11.00
CA ASP A 473 36.00 58.20 10.54
C ASP A 473 37.41 58.31 9.94
N GLN A 474 38.39 57.60 10.48
CA GLN A 474 39.72 57.43 9.86
C GLN A 474 39.63 56.75 8.47
N PHE A 475 38.80 55.71 8.33
CA PHE A 475 38.57 55.06 7.03
C PHE A 475 37.86 55.99 6.03
N LYS A 476 36.94 56.86 6.50
CA LYS A 476 36.30 57.86 5.63
C LYS A 476 37.26 58.97 5.21
N ALA A 477 38.15 59.42 6.10
CA ALA A 477 39.17 60.41 5.78
C ALA A 477 40.19 59.87 4.76
N SER A 478 40.69 58.64 4.98
CA SER A 478 41.57 57.92 4.04
C SER A 478 40.94 57.75 2.65
N LYS A 479 39.65 57.41 2.59
CA LYS A 479 38.93 57.25 1.32
C LYS A 479 38.70 58.58 0.58
N LYS A 480 38.69 59.70 1.31
CA LYS A 480 38.50 61.05 0.74
C LYS A 480 39.81 61.63 0.18
N GLU A 481 40.96 61.31 0.78
CA GLU A 481 42.28 61.64 0.24
C GLU A 481 42.61 60.85 -1.05
N ILE A 482 42.18 59.58 -1.13
CA ILE A 482 42.38 58.74 -2.33
C ILE A 482 41.50 59.22 -3.51
N SER A 483 40.40 59.92 -3.26
CA SER A 483 39.47 60.39 -4.29
C SER A 483 39.76 61.80 -4.82
N ALA A 484 40.82 62.48 -4.35
CA ALA A 484 41.12 63.89 -4.64
C ALA A 484 42.41 64.13 -5.46
N LYS A 485 42.97 63.12 -6.12
CA LYS A 485 44.03 63.30 -7.13
C LYS A 485 43.45 63.16 -8.55
N GLU A 486 43.58 64.22 -9.34
CA GLU A 486 43.14 64.33 -10.74
C GLU A 486 43.90 63.38 -11.70
N PRO A 487 43.30 63.07 -12.88
CA PRO A 487 43.77 62.03 -13.80
C PRO A 487 44.82 62.54 -14.81
N LEU A 488 45.87 61.74 -15.05
CA LEU A 488 46.81 61.92 -16.16
C LEU A 488 46.41 61.04 -17.37
N PRO A 489 46.76 61.44 -18.61
CA PRO A 489 46.02 61.08 -19.82
C PRO A 489 46.40 59.73 -20.42
N ALA A 490 45.51 59.24 -21.29
CA ALA A 490 45.61 57.98 -22.02
C ALA A 490 46.85 57.91 -22.94
N THR A 491 47.52 56.76 -22.96
CA THR A 491 48.51 56.39 -23.97
C THR A 491 48.31 54.93 -24.37
N GLU A 492 48.58 54.66 -25.63
CA GLU A 492 48.26 53.47 -26.42
C GLU A 492 48.90 52.14 -25.96
N ILE A 493 48.15 51.08 -26.27
CA ILE A 493 48.50 49.68 -26.66
C ILE A 493 50.00 49.30 -26.65
N ILE A 494 50.35 48.14 -26.03
CA ILE A 494 51.04 46.96 -26.62
C ILE A 494 51.41 45.90 -25.54
N VAL A 495 50.97 44.66 -25.83
CA VAL A 495 51.52 43.30 -25.57
C VAL A 495 52.56 43.07 -24.44
N GLY A 496 52.35 42.00 -23.65
CA GLY A 496 53.46 41.20 -23.10
C GLY A 496 53.24 40.57 -21.73
N SER A 497 53.38 39.24 -21.67
CA SER A 497 53.51 38.33 -20.52
C SER A 497 54.30 38.86 -19.32
N THR A 498 53.93 38.49 -18.08
CA THR A 498 54.75 37.74 -17.08
C THR A 498 53.97 37.54 -15.76
N GLU A 499 54.19 36.39 -15.13
CA GLU A 499 53.67 35.91 -13.83
C GLU A 499 53.81 36.89 -12.67
N LEU A 500 52.89 36.82 -11.70
CA LEU A 500 53.12 37.24 -10.31
C LEU A 500 52.30 36.40 -9.32
N GLN A 501 52.99 35.38 -8.82
CA GLN A 501 52.96 34.74 -7.50
C GLN A 501 51.83 35.04 -6.50
N ASN A 502 51.21 33.93 -6.07
CA ASN A 502 50.73 33.56 -4.74
C ASN A 502 50.89 34.58 -3.60
N THR A 503 49.76 34.95 -2.98
CA THR A 503 49.67 35.09 -1.53
C THR A 503 48.33 34.51 -1.08
N GLU A 504 48.37 33.25 -0.66
CA GLU A 504 47.32 32.59 0.10
C GLU A 504 47.33 33.04 1.57
N SER A 505 46.18 32.79 2.21
CA SER A 505 45.90 32.78 3.66
C SER A 505 45.43 34.10 4.29
N GLN A 506 44.13 34.14 4.59
CA GLN A 506 43.53 34.78 5.78
C GLN A 506 42.00 34.54 6.01
N PRO A 507 41.36 33.45 5.54
CA PRO A 507 40.03 33.05 6.08
C PRO A 507 40.07 31.93 7.14
N ASP A 508 41.03 31.01 7.07
CA ASP A 508 40.97 29.74 7.82
C ASP A 508 41.29 29.87 9.31
N ASP A 509 42.12 30.86 9.67
CA ASP A 509 42.52 31.09 11.06
C ASP A 509 41.37 31.68 11.91
N TYR A 510 40.48 32.45 11.28
CA TYR A 510 39.30 33.01 11.93
C TYR A 510 38.22 31.93 12.20
N LEU A 511 38.07 30.97 11.29
CA LEU A 511 37.10 29.89 11.42
C LEU A 511 37.48 28.92 12.55
N ASN A 512 38.78 28.64 12.71
CA ASN A 512 39.30 27.79 13.77
C ASN A 512 39.12 28.41 15.17
N GLN A 513 39.29 29.73 15.31
CA GLN A 513 39.02 30.44 16.58
C GLN A 513 37.54 30.40 16.98
N LEU A 514 36.62 30.46 16.02
CA LEU A 514 35.18 30.36 16.29
C LEU A 514 34.77 28.95 16.75
N GLN A 515 35.35 27.90 16.15
CA GLN A 515 35.08 26.52 16.54
C GLN A 515 35.59 26.19 17.95
N GLN A 516 36.76 26.71 18.35
CA GLN A 516 37.28 26.52 19.71
C GLN A 516 36.42 27.19 20.79
N LYS A 517 35.90 28.40 20.52
CA LYS A 517 34.97 29.09 21.45
C LYS A 517 33.64 28.36 21.62
N ALA A 518 33.11 27.76 20.56
CA ALA A 518 31.87 26.98 20.62
C ALA A 518 32.04 25.68 21.43
N GLN A 519 33.22 25.06 21.40
CA GLN A 519 33.51 23.85 22.19
C GLN A 519 33.72 24.15 23.68
N GLN A 520 34.27 25.31 24.04
CA GLN A 520 34.40 25.73 25.45
C GLN A 520 33.04 26.01 26.12
N GLN A 521 32.04 26.50 25.36
CA GLN A 521 30.69 26.74 25.91
C GLN A 521 29.87 25.46 26.16
N LYS A 522 30.21 24.33 25.51
CA LYS A 522 29.54 23.03 25.71
C LYS A 522 30.00 22.25 26.95
N ARG A 523 31.02 22.74 27.68
CA ARG A 523 31.53 22.10 28.91
C ARG A 523 31.26 22.98 30.14
N ARG A 524 30.00 23.10 30.54
CA ARG A 524 29.59 23.46 31.92
C ARG A 524 28.81 22.26 32.50
N PRO A 525 29.10 21.81 33.74
CA PRO A 525 28.42 20.66 34.34
C PRO A 525 26.99 21.02 34.80
N PRO A 526 26.09 20.02 34.96
CA PRO A 526 24.74 20.25 35.48
C PRO A 526 24.75 20.60 36.97
N LEU A 527 23.82 21.47 37.39
CA LEU A 527 23.57 21.86 38.77
C LEU A 527 23.00 20.69 39.61
N THR A 528 23.40 20.63 40.87
CA THR A 528 23.10 19.63 41.91
C THR A 528 21.67 19.68 42.47
N GLU A 529 21.24 18.57 43.08
CA GLU A 529 19.90 18.20 43.57
C GLU A 529 19.28 19.06 44.72
N ALA A 530 19.71 20.30 44.95
CA ALA A 530 19.25 21.09 46.11
C ALA A 530 18.13 22.12 45.84
N GLU A 531 17.55 22.17 44.63
CA GLU A 531 16.50 23.17 44.26
C GLU A 531 15.22 22.55 43.66
N LYS A 532 14.93 21.27 43.95
CA LYS A 532 13.67 20.62 43.53
C LYS A 532 12.57 20.55 44.59
N ASP A 533 12.83 20.94 45.83
CA ASP A 533 11.84 20.94 46.91
C ASP A 533 11.43 22.36 47.30
N SER A 534 10.66 23.03 46.44
CA SER A 534 9.84 24.19 46.80
C SER A 534 8.95 24.61 45.64
N GLN A 535 7.90 23.84 45.35
CA GLN A 535 6.61 24.28 44.76
C GLN A 535 5.86 23.06 44.23
N ASN A 536 5.26 22.30 45.14
CA ASN A 536 3.99 21.60 44.89
C ASN A 536 3.44 21.09 46.22
N ALA A 537 2.91 22.03 46.99
CA ALA A 537 1.89 21.72 48.00
C ALA A 537 0.75 22.71 47.75
N VAL A 538 -0.43 22.19 47.40
CA VAL A 538 -1.75 22.55 47.94
C VAL A 538 -2.83 21.81 47.14
N ASN A 539 -3.67 21.12 47.91
CA ASN A 539 -4.98 20.53 47.62
C ASN A 539 -5.06 19.14 46.95
N VAL A 540 -5.86 18.18 47.45
CA VAL A 540 -6.63 18.03 48.70
C VAL A 540 -7.10 16.56 48.73
N GLU A 541 -7.05 15.98 49.93
CA GLU A 541 -7.88 14.91 50.52
C GLU A 541 -8.25 13.62 49.77
N GLY A 542 -7.98 12.52 50.48
CA GLY A 542 -9.08 11.60 50.84
C GLY A 542 -8.92 10.16 50.37
N LEU A 543 -8.25 9.33 51.17
CA LEU A 543 -8.84 8.18 51.88
C LEU A 543 -7.75 7.35 52.57
N LYS A 544 -8.00 7.11 53.86
CA LYS A 544 -7.19 6.35 54.82
C LYS A 544 -7.43 4.84 54.69
N ASN A 545 -6.36 4.10 55.02
CA ASN A 545 -6.29 2.82 55.71
C ASN A 545 -6.92 1.60 54.99
N ASP A 546 -6.34 0.40 54.99
CA ASP A 546 -5.76 -0.28 56.14
C ASP A 546 -4.74 -1.35 55.74
N SER A 547 -4.01 -1.72 56.78
CA SER A 547 -2.85 -2.59 56.99
C SER A 547 -2.95 -4.07 56.57
N GLY A 548 -1.77 -4.66 56.37
CA GLY A 548 -1.35 -5.82 57.18
C GLY A 548 -1.19 -7.17 56.47
N SER A 549 0.06 -7.62 56.35
CA SER A 549 0.63 -8.89 56.89
C SER A 549 1.71 -9.44 55.94
N GLU A 550 2.98 -9.46 56.37
CA GLU A 550 3.71 -10.69 56.77
C GLU A 550 4.26 -11.46 55.54
N THR A 551 5.49 -11.97 55.47
CA THR A 551 6.62 -12.13 56.40
C THR A 551 7.86 -12.54 55.57
N GLU A 552 9.04 -12.15 56.07
CA GLU A 552 10.29 -12.92 56.13
C GLU A 552 10.79 -13.78 54.95
N SER A 553 12.02 -13.50 54.49
CA SER A 553 13.17 -14.35 54.83
C SER A 553 14.47 -13.77 54.24
N GLU A 554 15.20 -13.17 55.16
CA GLU A 554 16.65 -13.04 55.30
C GLU A 554 17.61 -13.86 54.40
N LYS A 555 18.69 -13.13 54.06
CA LYS A 555 20.12 -13.39 54.33
C LYS A 555 21.05 -13.91 53.23
N ASN A 556 21.90 -12.95 52.86
CA ASN A 556 23.36 -12.93 52.93
C ASN A 556 24.17 -13.68 51.86
N SER A 557 24.95 -12.95 51.03
CA SER A 557 26.30 -12.36 51.32
C SER A 557 27.35 -13.49 51.33
N GLU A 558 28.41 -13.49 50.53
CA GLU A 558 29.48 -12.48 50.45
C GLU A 558 30.39 -12.69 49.22
N ASN A 559 30.71 -11.56 48.56
CA ASN A 559 32.05 -11.04 48.20
C ASN A 559 33.14 -11.94 47.60
N ALA A 560 33.61 -11.69 46.36
CA ALA A 560 34.60 -10.67 45.91
C ALA A 560 36.05 -11.26 45.87
N LEU A 561 36.85 -11.21 44.80
CA LEU A 561 37.58 -10.05 44.27
C LEU A 561 38.50 -10.45 43.06
N ILE A 562 38.49 -9.60 42.00
CA ILE A 562 39.59 -9.08 41.11
C ILE A 562 40.38 -10.01 40.14
N VAL A 563 40.37 -9.70 38.82
CA VAL A 563 41.48 -9.12 37.99
C VAL A 563 41.27 -9.35 36.46
N ASP A 564 40.97 -8.25 35.77
CA ASP A 564 41.40 -7.74 34.43
C ASP A 564 41.43 -8.56 33.11
N LYS A 565 40.57 -8.07 32.19
CA LYS A 565 40.82 -7.49 30.83
C LYS A 565 40.68 -8.29 29.52
N LYS A 566 39.92 -7.63 28.61
CA LYS A 566 39.63 -7.79 27.15
C LYS A 566 38.51 -8.79 26.83
N ASN A 567 37.49 -8.52 25.99
CA ASN A 567 37.24 -7.50 24.95
C ASN A 567 35.71 -7.41 24.66
N ASN A 568 35.31 -6.28 24.04
CA ASN A 568 34.03 -5.92 23.41
C ASN A 568 33.09 -7.04 22.92
N ASP A 569 31.79 -6.95 23.27
CA ASP A 569 30.63 -6.82 22.36
C ASP A 569 29.33 -7.25 23.08
N SER A 570 28.62 -6.33 23.76
CA SER A 570 27.25 -6.58 24.24
C SER A 570 26.52 -5.29 24.64
N ALA A 571 25.95 -4.59 23.66
CA ALA A 571 25.02 -3.48 23.92
C ALA A 571 23.81 -3.47 22.97
N MET A 572 23.52 -4.59 22.30
CA MET A 572 22.41 -4.67 21.33
C MET A 572 21.51 -5.90 21.52
N GLU A 573 21.50 -6.50 22.72
CA GLU A 573 20.63 -7.66 23.05
C GLU A 573 19.58 -7.37 24.13
N THR A 574 19.69 -6.26 24.89
CA THR A 574 18.84 -6.04 26.07
C THR A 574 17.51 -5.31 25.79
N GLU A 575 17.34 -4.68 24.62
CA GLU A 575 16.09 -3.98 24.25
C GLU A 575 15.08 -4.89 23.52
N ALA A 576 15.54 -5.93 22.82
CA ALA A 576 14.68 -6.82 22.03
C ALA A 576 13.86 -7.81 22.89
N ASP A 577 14.40 -8.23 24.04
CA ASP A 577 13.73 -9.19 24.93
C ASP A 577 12.58 -8.55 25.73
N GLY A 578 12.66 -7.25 26.04
CA GLY A 578 11.59 -6.53 26.73
C GLY A 578 10.33 -6.37 25.87
N GLU A 579 10.51 -6.10 24.58
CA GLU A 579 9.39 -5.90 23.64
C GLU A 579 8.67 -7.23 23.32
N LEU A 580 9.44 -8.32 23.18
CA LEU A 580 8.89 -9.66 22.96
C LEU A 580 8.07 -10.15 24.16
N THR A 581 8.56 -9.89 25.37
CA THR A 581 7.87 -10.26 26.63
C THR A 581 6.56 -9.46 26.81
N TYR A 582 6.56 -8.18 26.45
CA TYR A 582 5.36 -7.33 26.46
C TYR A 582 4.30 -7.80 25.45
N LEU A 583 4.71 -8.16 24.23
CA LEU A 583 3.81 -8.66 23.19
C LEU A 583 3.19 -10.02 23.55
N GLN A 584 3.96 -10.91 24.20
CA GLN A 584 3.45 -12.20 24.69
C GLN A 584 2.44 -12.04 25.83
N ALA A 585 2.68 -11.09 26.75
CA ALA A 585 1.72 -10.77 27.81
C ALA A 585 0.40 -10.21 27.24
N LYS A 586 0.49 -9.31 26.26
CA LYS A 586 -0.68 -8.72 25.57
C LYS A 586 -1.46 -9.77 24.76
N ALA A 587 -0.77 -10.75 24.16
CA ALA A 587 -1.40 -11.86 23.47
C ALA A 587 -2.14 -12.81 24.42
N ARG A 588 -1.62 -13.06 25.63
CA ARG A 588 -2.32 -13.83 26.67
C ARG A 588 -3.58 -13.12 27.17
N ASP A 589 -3.52 -11.81 27.40
CA ASP A 589 -4.69 -11.01 27.81
C ASP A 589 -5.78 -10.96 26.71
N MET A 590 -5.39 -10.88 25.44
CA MET A 590 -6.38 -10.97 24.35
C MET A 590 -7.04 -12.36 24.25
N ARG A 591 -6.29 -13.43 24.52
CA ARG A 591 -6.83 -14.80 24.53
C ARG A 591 -7.78 -15.03 25.72
N SER A 592 -7.47 -14.51 26.90
CA SER A 592 -8.36 -14.61 28.07
C SER A 592 -9.67 -13.86 27.86
N ARG A 593 -9.64 -12.65 27.29
CA ARG A 593 -10.84 -11.86 26.94
C ARG A 593 -11.70 -12.53 25.86
N LYS A 594 -11.08 -13.20 24.89
CA LYS A 594 -11.81 -13.97 23.86
C LYS A 594 -12.48 -15.21 24.45
N SER A 595 -11.81 -15.91 25.36
CA SER A 595 -12.36 -17.05 26.10
C SER A 595 -13.55 -16.63 26.99
N ALA A 596 -13.43 -15.49 27.70
CA ALA A 596 -14.52 -14.94 28.51
C ALA A 596 -15.74 -14.54 27.65
N LYS A 597 -15.53 -13.93 26.48
CA LYS A 597 -16.63 -13.61 25.54
C LYS A 597 -17.32 -14.87 25.00
N ASN A 598 -16.58 -15.94 24.74
CA ASN A 598 -17.16 -17.20 24.29
C ASN A 598 -17.99 -17.87 25.39
N ARG A 599 -17.53 -17.87 26.64
CA ARG A 599 -18.30 -18.39 27.78
C ARG A 599 -19.62 -17.63 28.00
N ILE A 600 -19.58 -16.29 27.90
CA ILE A 600 -20.80 -15.47 27.99
C ILE A 600 -21.77 -15.78 26.85
N LYS A 601 -21.26 -16.09 25.65
CA LYS A 601 -22.09 -16.46 24.49
C LYS A 601 -22.71 -17.85 24.63
N GLU A 602 -21.97 -18.81 25.19
CA GLU A 602 -22.47 -20.16 25.47
C GLU A 602 -23.54 -20.14 26.58
N GLN A 603 -23.32 -19.38 27.66
CA GLN A 603 -24.31 -19.20 28.73
C GLN A 603 -25.61 -18.59 28.19
N LYS A 604 -25.51 -17.59 27.31
CA LYS A 604 -26.68 -16.94 26.72
C LYS A 604 -27.46 -17.85 25.76
N ASN A 605 -26.78 -18.79 25.11
CA ASN A 605 -27.42 -19.80 24.26
C ASN A 605 -28.09 -20.90 25.10
N GLN A 606 -27.47 -21.33 26.20
CA GLN A 606 -28.11 -22.26 27.16
C GLN A 606 -29.35 -21.65 27.80
N ASP A 607 -29.29 -20.37 28.20
CA ASP A 607 -30.45 -19.66 28.77
C ASP A 607 -31.60 -19.49 27.76
N LEU A 608 -31.30 -19.47 26.45
CA LEU A 608 -32.29 -19.44 25.37
C LEU A 608 -32.91 -20.82 25.13
N GLU A 609 -32.10 -21.87 25.09
CA GLU A 609 -32.56 -23.26 24.94
C GLU A 609 -33.40 -23.74 26.14
N ASP A 610 -33.08 -23.28 27.36
CA ASP A 610 -33.86 -23.58 28.57
C ASP A 610 -35.18 -22.81 28.64
N LYS A 611 -35.29 -21.68 27.92
CA LYS A 611 -36.52 -20.91 27.77
C LYS A 611 -37.46 -21.56 26.75
N GLU A 612 -36.93 -21.99 25.62
CA GLU A 612 -37.68 -22.73 24.58
C GLU A 612 -38.16 -24.11 25.04
N ARG A 613 -37.57 -24.66 26.12
CA ARG A 613 -38.03 -25.93 26.72
C ARG A 613 -39.11 -25.77 27.79
N LYS A 614 -39.42 -24.54 28.21
CA LYS A 614 -40.41 -24.22 29.25
C LYS A 614 -41.70 -23.58 28.71
N ASP A 615 -41.69 -23.18 27.44
CA ASP A 615 -42.88 -22.83 26.65
C ASP A 615 -43.31 -24.04 25.82
#